data_AF-A0A7W1C0S7-F1
#
_entry.id   AF-A0A7W1C0S7-F1
#
_cell.length_a   1.000
_cell.length_b   1.000
_cell.length_c   1.000
_cell.angle_alpha   90.00
_cell.angle_beta   90.00
_cell.angle_gamma   90.00
#
_symmetry.space_group_name_H-M   'P 1'
#
loop_
_entity.id
_entity.type
_entity.pdbx_description
1 polymer ?
#
loop_
_entity_poly.entity_id
_entity_poly.type
_entity_poly.pdbx_seq_one_letter_code
_entity_poly.pdbx_strand_id
1 'polypeptide(L)'
;MTTEWSEKDTTTHQDHVVAHVLGATMLGYFIHDEALYVLLDIGFIWVIYLDGEMGFLPHPVAVGELDADEEKRREIQADIELLVREGLRAEGLRQLTHAPVNCLIEEVTFHTRGDERRLLIAGKEDGLTVDTSLSSGEMKVRGI
;
A
#
# COMPACT_ATOMS: atom_id res chain seq x y z
N MET A 1 23.74 0.31 18.04
CA MET A 1 22.91 -0.47 17.10
C MET A 1 21.68 -0.91 17.86
N THR A 2 20.63 -0.10 17.83
CA THR A 2 19.33 -0.47 18.39
C THR A 2 18.66 -1.41 17.39
N THR A 3 18.56 -2.68 17.77
CA THR A 3 17.91 -3.76 16.99
C THR A 3 16.40 -3.81 17.20
N GLU A 4 15.84 -2.83 17.89
CA GLU A 4 14.43 -2.73 18.21
C GLU A 4 13.75 -1.73 17.29
N TRP A 5 12.51 -2.04 16.91
CA TRP A 5 11.67 -1.10 16.19
C TRP A 5 11.34 0.08 17.12
N SER A 6 11.56 1.29 16.64
CA SER A 6 11.11 2.50 17.31
C SER A 6 10.04 3.18 16.46
N GLU A 7 8.97 3.61 17.10
CA GLU A 7 7.99 4.49 16.48
C GLU A 7 8.67 5.77 15.98
N LYS A 8 8.26 6.23 14.81
CA LYS A 8 8.76 7.42 14.13
C LYS A 8 7.56 8.32 13.86
N ASP A 9 7.68 9.59 14.26
CA ASP A 9 6.69 10.60 13.93
C ASP A 9 6.54 10.73 12.40
N THR A 10 5.29 10.78 11.96
CA THR A 10 4.89 11.10 10.59
C THR A 10 5.07 12.59 10.30
N THR A 11 5.30 12.92 9.04
CA THR A 11 5.26 14.31 8.57
C THR A 11 3.82 14.79 8.48
N THR A 12 3.61 16.11 8.44
CA THR A 12 2.27 16.69 8.21
C THR A 12 1.63 16.20 6.91
N HIS A 13 2.43 15.88 5.89
CA HIS A 13 1.92 15.30 4.65
C HIS A 13 1.46 13.86 4.86
N GLN A 14 2.27 13.03 5.53
CA GLN A 14 1.91 11.65 5.85
C GLN A 14 0.67 11.61 6.75
N ASP A 15 0.55 12.48 7.76
CA ASP A 15 -0.66 12.59 8.58
C ASP A 15 -1.91 12.88 7.73
N HIS A 16 -1.76 13.75 6.74
CA HIS A 16 -2.85 14.08 5.82
C HIS A 16 -3.24 12.87 4.95
N VAL A 17 -2.26 12.13 4.43
CA VAL A 17 -2.50 10.90 3.69
C VAL A 17 -3.17 9.85 4.57
N VAL A 18 -2.64 9.63 5.79
CA VAL A 18 -3.21 8.67 6.75
C VAL A 18 -4.67 9.00 7.04
N ALA A 19 -5.00 10.28 7.27
CA ALA A 19 -6.37 10.70 7.51
C ALA A 19 -7.35 10.34 6.37
N HIS A 20 -6.88 10.23 5.12
CA HIS A 20 -7.71 9.79 3.99
C HIS A 20 -7.86 8.28 3.89
N VAL A 21 -6.86 7.50 4.34
CA VAL A 21 -6.92 6.03 4.27
C VAL A 21 -7.65 5.41 5.47
N LEU A 22 -7.76 6.14 6.58
CA LEU A 22 -8.58 5.72 7.72
C LEU A 22 -10.04 5.52 7.30
N GLY A 23 -10.61 4.38 7.67
CA GLY A 23 -11.97 3.97 7.30
C GLY A 23 -12.11 3.39 5.89
N ALA A 24 -11.02 3.28 5.13
CA ALA A 24 -10.99 2.58 3.85
C ALA A 24 -10.57 1.10 4.05
N THR A 25 -10.94 0.27 3.08
CA THR A 25 -10.56 -1.15 3.03
C THR A 25 -9.54 -1.39 1.92
N MET A 26 -8.45 -2.08 2.23
CA MET A 26 -7.49 -2.52 1.22
C MET A 26 -8.09 -3.65 0.35
N LEU A 27 -8.15 -3.45 -0.96
CA LEU A 27 -8.64 -4.45 -1.93
C LEU A 27 -7.49 -5.31 -2.48
N GLY A 28 -6.35 -4.69 -2.75
CA GLY A 28 -5.19 -5.33 -3.34
C GLY A 28 -4.02 -4.38 -3.48
N TYR A 29 -2.90 -4.89 -3.97
CA TYR A 29 -1.68 -4.10 -4.16
C TYR A 29 -0.82 -4.63 -5.29
N PHE A 30 0.10 -3.80 -5.76
CA PHE A 30 1.23 -4.20 -6.58
C PHE A 30 2.47 -3.39 -6.21
N ILE A 31 3.65 -3.89 -6.55
CA ILE A 31 4.93 -3.20 -6.33
C ILE A 31 5.52 -2.83 -7.68
N HIS A 32 5.94 -1.58 -7.83
CA HIS A 32 6.59 -1.08 -9.04
C HIS A 32 7.57 0.04 -8.68
N ASP A 33 8.78 -0.03 -9.23
CA ASP A 33 9.84 0.98 -9.07
C ASP A 33 9.98 1.49 -7.62
N GLU A 34 10.28 0.55 -6.70
CA GLU A 34 10.54 0.89 -5.29
C GLU A 34 9.35 1.51 -4.52
N ALA A 35 8.14 1.41 -5.08
CA ALA A 35 6.92 1.83 -4.43
C ALA A 35 5.88 0.70 -4.40
N LEU A 36 5.15 0.65 -3.30
CA LEU A 36 3.98 -0.18 -3.11
C LEU A 36 2.73 0.65 -3.41
N TYR A 37 1.90 0.17 -4.31
CA TYR A 37 0.64 0.79 -4.71
C TYR A 37 -0.49 -0.04 -4.13
N VAL A 38 -1.21 0.52 -3.16
CA VAL A 38 -2.31 -0.12 -2.45
C VAL A 38 -3.64 0.44 -2.97
N LEU A 39 -4.46 -0.43 -3.56
CA LEU A 39 -5.81 -0.08 -4.01
C LEU A 39 -6.79 -0.13 -2.84
N LEU A 40 -7.52 0.96 -2.61
CA LEU A 40 -8.56 1.06 -1.60
C LEU A 40 -9.97 1.01 -2.22
N ASP A 41 -10.94 0.53 -1.45
CA ASP A 41 -12.36 0.44 -1.82
C ASP A 41 -13.03 1.80 -2.14
N ILE A 42 -12.42 2.90 -1.70
CA ILE A 42 -12.83 4.27 -2.02
C ILE A 42 -12.37 4.75 -3.42
N GLY A 43 -11.70 3.91 -4.21
CA GLY A 43 -11.26 4.25 -5.57
C GLY A 43 -9.97 5.07 -5.64
N PHE A 44 -9.18 5.05 -4.58
CA PHE A 44 -7.88 5.71 -4.52
C PHE A 44 -6.77 4.69 -4.36
N ILE A 45 -5.58 5.08 -4.80
CA ILE A 45 -4.34 4.35 -4.57
C ILE A 45 -3.53 5.09 -3.53
N TRP A 46 -3.22 4.37 -2.45
CA TRP A 46 -2.23 4.78 -1.47
C TRP A 46 -0.87 4.24 -1.89
N VAL A 47 0.06 5.15 -2.16
CA VAL A 47 1.44 4.83 -2.54
C VAL A 47 2.31 4.90 -1.30
N ILE A 48 3.11 3.87 -1.07
CA ILE A 48 4.10 3.82 0.01
C ILE A 48 5.47 3.62 -0.65
N TYR A 49 6.40 4.53 -0.42
CA TYR A 49 7.76 4.46 -0.97
C TYR A 49 8.69 3.65 -0.05
N LEU A 50 9.84 3.22 -0.57
CA LEU A 50 10.86 2.48 0.20
C LEU A 50 11.30 3.17 1.49
N ASP A 51 11.34 4.50 1.55
CA ASP A 51 11.69 5.27 2.74
C ASP A 51 10.54 5.48 3.73
N GLY A 52 9.34 5.03 3.34
CA GLY A 52 8.07 5.15 4.05
C GLY A 52 7.36 6.48 3.82
N GLU A 53 7.84 7.34 2.91
CA GLU A 53 7.02 8.43 2.40
C GLU A 53 5.74 7.87 1.78
N MET A 54 4.71 8.72 1.72
CA MET A 54 3.37 8.30 1.30
C MET A 54 2.81 9.26 0.26
N GLY A 55 2.08 8.71 -0.71
CA GLY A 55 1.31 9.46 -1.69
C GLY A 55 -0.13 8.96 -1.74
N PHE A 56 -1.05 9.80 -2.18
CA PHE A 56 -2.46 9.42 -2.28
C PHE A 56 -3.09 10.04 -3.52
N LEU A 57 -3.51 9.19 -4.46
CA LEU A 57 -3.93 9.61 -5.79
C LEU A 57 -5.15 8.80 -6.24
N PRO A 58 -6.08 9.38 -7.03
CA PRO A 58 -7.12 8.60 -7.70
C PRO A 58 -6.50 7.52 -8.59
N HIS A 59 -7.11 6.33 -8.63
CA HIS A 59 -6.53 5.19 -9.37
C HIS A 59 -6.19 5.48 -10.85
N PRO A 60 -6.97 6.26 -11.64
CA PRO A 60 -6.61 6.54 -13.03
C PRO A 60 -5.36 7.42 -13.17
N VAL A 61 -5.16 8.34 -12.22
CA VAL A 61 -3.99 9.24 -12.21
C VAL A 61 -2.74 8.45 -11.85
N ALA A 62 -2.81 7.66 -10.77
CA ALA A 62 -1.71 6.81 -10.34
C ALA A 62 -1.26 5.86 -11.46
N VAL A 63 -2.19 5.18 -12.14
CA VAL A 63 -1.87 4.28 -13.26
C VAL A 63 -1.30 5.04 -14.46
N GLY A 64 -1.83 6.23 -14.75
CA GLY A 64 -1.37 7.08 -15.85
C GLY A 64 0.08 7.56 -15.68
N GLU A 65 0.51 7.79 -14.44
CA GLU A 65 1.84 8.28 -14.09
C GLU A 65 2.89 7.16 -13.90
N LEU A 66 2.48 5.88 -13.88
CA LEU A 66 3.43 4.76 -13.77
C LEU A 66 4.45 4.78 -14.91
N ASP A 67 5.73 4.60 -14.59
CA ASP A 67 6.77 4.36 -15.60
C ASP A 67 6.80 2.89 -16.04
N ALA A 68 5.67 2.44 -16.59
CA ALA A 68 5.50 1.11 -17.14
C ALA A 68 5.20 1.18 -18.64
N ASP A 69 5.45 0.10 -19.37
CA ASP A 69 4.98 -0.01 -20.76
C ASP A 69 3.44 -0.02 -20.83
N GLU A 70 2.92 0.24 -22.03
CA GLU A 70 1.47 0.38 -22.24
C GLU A 70 0.71 -0.92 -21.96
N GLU A 71 1.32 -2.08 -22.22
CA GLU A 71 0.71 -3.38 -21.96
C GLU A 71 0.52 -3.59 -20.46
N LYS A 72 1.57 -3.39 -19.67
CA LYS A 72 1.53 -3.51 -18.21
C LYS A 72 0.56 -2.51 -17.59
N ARG A 73 0.52 -1.26 -18.05
CA ARG A 73 -0.49 -0.27 -17.55
C ARG A 73 -1.91 -0.73 -17.83
N ARG A 74 -2.19 -1.30 -19.01
CA ARG A 74 -3.51 -1.85 -19.35
C ARG A 74 -3.87 -3.03 -18.46
N GLU A 75 -2.92 -3.92 -18.17
CA GLU A 75 -3.16 -5.05 -17.26
C GLU A 75 -3.43 -4.59 -15.82
N ILE A 76 -2.65 -3.62 -15.30
CA ILE A 76 -2.90 -3.02 -13.98
C ILE A 76 -4.28 -2.38 -13.94
N GLN A 77 -4.64 -1.61 -14.96
CA GLN A 77 -5.96 -0.97 -15.05
C GLN A 77 -7.09 -2.00 -15.06
N ALA A 78 -6.95 -3.09 -15.81
CA ALA A 78 -7.94 -4.16 -15.86
C ALA A 78 -8.10 -4.87 -14.51
N ASP A 79 -7.00 -5.14 -13.81
CA ASP A 79 -7.01 -5.73 -12.48
C ASP A 79 -7.67 -4.80 -11.44
N ILE A 80 -7.39 -3.49 -11.51
CA ILE A 80 -8.04 -2.48 -10.64
C ILE A 80 -9.54 -2.47 -10.88
N GLU A 81 -9.99 -2.42 -12.13
CA GLU A 81 -11.41 -2.42 -12.48
C GLU A 81 -12.10 -3.70 -11.99
N LEU A 82 -11.41 -4.84 -12.06
CA LEU A 82 -11.91 -6.12 -11.55
C LEU A 82 -12.04 -6.10 -10.03
N LEU A 83 -11.03 -5.65 -9.30
CA LEU A 83 -11.05 -5.54 -7.84
C LEU A 83 -12.08 -4.53 -7.34
N VAL A 84 -12.25 -3.38 -8.00
CA VAL A 84 -13.28 -2.40 -7.63
C VAL A 84 -14.68 -2.97 -7.84
N ARG A 85 -14.89 -3.77 -8.89
CA ARG A 85 -16.20 -4.37 -9.20
C ARG A 85 -16.54 -5.57 -8.30
N GLU A 86 -15.57 -6.44 -8.05
CA GLU A 86 -15.79 -7.77 -7.46
C GLU A 86 -15.21 -7.91 -6.05
N GLY A 87 -14.41 -6.93 -5.60
CA GLY A 87 -13.74 -6.92 -4.32
C GLY A 87 -12.79 -8.11 -4.15
N LEU A 88 -12.75 -8.67 -2.94
CA LEU A 88 -11.93 -9.83 -2.61
C LEU A 88 -12.32 -11.13 -3.35
N ARG A 89 -13.41 -11.12 -4.13
CA ARG A 89 -13.86 -12.26 -4.95
C ARG A 89 -13.32 -12.22 -6.38
N ALA A 90 -12.65 -11.14 -6.78
CA ALA A 90 -11.99 -11.07 -8.07
C ALA A 90 -11.05 -12.27 -8.25
N GLU A 91 -11.04 -12.89 -9.43
CA GLU A 91 -10.13 -13.99 -9.75
C GLU A 91 -9.38 -13.67 -11.04
N GLY A 92 -8.17 -14.23 -11.20
CA GLY A 92 -7.41 -14.09 -12.44
C GLY A 92 -6.66 -12.76 -12.59
N LEU A 93 -6.35 -12.09 -11.47
CA LEU A 93 -5.46 -10.93 -11.45
C LEU A 93 -4.08 -11.29 -12.03
N ARG A 94 -3.51 -10.38 -12.83
CA ARG A 94 -2.22 -10.60 -13.53
C ARG A 94 -1.07 -9.85 -12.90
N GLN A 95 -1.34 -8.62 -12.47
CA GLN A 95 -0.38 -7.66 -11.95
C GLN A 95 -0.63 -7.34 -10.47
N LEU A 96 -1.90 -7.34 -10.04
CA LEU A 96 -2.27 -7.07 -8.65
C LEU A 96 -2.32 -8.37 -7.83
N THR A 97 -1.97 -8.24 -6.57
CA THR A 97 -2.16 -9.26 -5.54
C THR A 97 -3.32 -8.83 -4.64
N HIS A 98 -4.15 -9.77 -4.20
CA HIS A 98 -5.19 -9.49 -3.22
C HIS A 98 -4.61 -8.96 -1.91
N ALA A 99 -5.41 -8.16 -1.20
CA ALA A 99 -5.10 -7.85 0.19
C ALA A 99 -4.93 -9.16 0.99
N PRO A 100 -3.89 -9.27 1.84
CA PRO A 100 -3.63 -10.50 2.57
C PRO A 100 -4.73 -10.80 3.61
N VAL A 101 -5.41 -9.77 4.08
CA VAL A 101 -6.51 -9.82 5.05
C VAL A 101 -7.55 -8.75 4.72
N ASN A 102 -8.77 -8.90 5.22
CA ASN A 102 -9.81 -7.90 5.08
C ASN A 102 -9.66 -6.81 6.16
N CYS A 103 -8.82 -5.81 5.89
CA CYS A 103 -8.47 -4.77 6.85
C CYS A 103 -9.25 -3.48 6.57
N LEU A 104 -10.29 -3.20 7.39
CA LEU A 104 -10.87 -1.86 7.50
C LEU A 104 -9.95 -1.03 8.39
N ILE A 105 -9.21 -0.10 7.80
CA ILE A 105 -8.10 0.59 8.44
C ILE A 105 -8.63 1.51 9.56
N GLU A 106 -8.17 1.28 10.79
CA GLU A 106 -8.51 2.12 11.96
C GLU A 106 -7.32 2.94 12.46
N GLU A 107 -6.11 2.43 12.26
CA GLU A 107 -4.88 3.08 12.69
C GLU A 107 -3.71 2.75 11.76
N VAL A 108 -2.83 3.73 11.55
CA VAL A 108 -1.55 3.54 10.84
C VAL A 108 -0.44 4.11 11.70
N THR A 109 0.49 3.28 12.12
CA THR A 109 1.67 3.67 12.91
C THR A 109 2.95 3.39 12.14
N PHE A 110 3.91 4.31 12.26
CA PHE A 110 5.15 4.23 11.51
C PHE A 110 6.33 3.88 12.42
N HIS A 111 7.08 2.85 12.05
CA HIS A 111 8.25 2.39 12.79
C HIS A 111 9.49 2.35 11.91
N THR A 112 10.64 2.52 12.54
CA THR A 112 11.95 2.41 11.88
C THR A 112 12.90 1.54 12.68
N ARG A 113 13.81 0.87 11.98
CA ARG A 113 14.91 0.09 12.57
C ARG A 113 16.11 0.15 11.64
N GLY A 114 17.05 1.06 11.91
CA GLY A 114 18.16 1.32 11.00
C GLY A 114 17.66 1.71 9.61
N ASP A 115 17.96 0.87 8.62
CA ASP A 115 17.61 1.09 7.21
C ASP A 115 16.22 0.52 6.84
N GLU A 116 15.54 -0.13 7.80
CA GLU A 116 14.22 -0.68 7.60
C GLU A 116 13.13 0.31 8.01
N ARG A 117 12.00 0.22 7.33
CA ARG A 117 10.78 0.95 7.65
C ARG A 117 9.64 -0.05 7.79
N ARG A 118 8.68 0.27 8.65
CA ARG A 118 7.48 -0.53 8.86
C ARG A 118 6.29 0.36 9.06
N LEU A 119 5.30 0.26 8.19
CA LEU A 119 3.96 0.74 8.51
C LEU A 119 3.21 -0.43 9.14
N LEU A 120 2.72 -0.22 10.36
CA LEU A 120 1.76 -1.10 11.00
C LEU A 120 0.37 -0.51 10.76
N ILE A 121 -0.46 -1.26 10.05
CA ILE A 121 -1.81 -0.85 9.64
C ILE A 121 -2.77 -1.74 10.42
N ALA A 122 -3.32 -1.21 11.50
CA ALA A 122 -4.28 -1.93 12.32
C ALA A 122 -5.69 -1.70 11.76
N GLY A 123 -6.38 -2.79 11.48
CA GLY A 123 -7.79 -2.77 11.14
C GLY A 123 -8.66 -3.27 12.29
N LYS A 124 -9.96 -3.12 12.09
CA LYS A 124 -10.98 -3.45 13.09
C LYS A 124 -10.93 -4.89 13.60
N GLU A 125 -10.61 -5.84 12.72
CA GLU A 125 -10.58 -7.29 13.05
C GLU A 125 -9.22 -7.91 12.73
N ASP A 126 -8.62 -7.54 11.59
CA ASP A 126 -7.29 -7.97 11.16
C ASP A 126 -6.38 -6.76 10.92
N GLY A 127 -5.07 -6.95 10.99
CA GLY A 127 -4.08 -5.92 10.64
C GLY A 127 -3.15 -6.37 9.53
N LEU A 128 -2.32 -5.45 9.05
CA LEU A 128 -1.23 -5.81 8.16
C LEU A 128 0.00 -4.93 8.43
N THR A 129 1.15 -5.43 8.00
CA THR A 129 2.40 -4.68 8.00
C THR A 129 2.93 -4.51 6.59
N VAL A 130 3.43 -3.31 6.30
CA VAL A 130 4.27 -3.03 5.14
C VAL A 130 5.69 -2.83 5.63
N ASP A 131 6.56 -3.79 5.36
CA ASP A 131 7.98 -3.75 5.68
C ASP A 131 8.77 -3.32 4.45
N THR A 132 9.69 -2.36 4.59
CA THR A 132 10.61 -1.95 3.54
C THR A 132 12.06 -1.95 4.02
N SER A 133 13.00 -2.07 3.09
CA SER A 133 14.44 -2.01 3.37
C SER A 133 15.14 -1.13 2.35
N LEU A 134 15.69 0.00 2.79
CA LEU A 134 16.43 0.94 1.94
C LEU A 134 17.69 0.34 1.33
N SER A 135 18.35 -0.59 2.04
CA SER A 135 19.60 -1.19 1.60
C SER A 135 19.42 -2.32 0.59
N SER A 136 18.27 -2.99 0.60
CA SER A 136 17.97 -4.09 -0.33
C SER A 136 16.96 -3.74 -1.41
N GLY A 137 16.23 -2.63 -1.27
CA GLY A 137 15.12 -2.27 -2.14
C GLY A 137 13.89 -3.17 -1.97
N GLU A 138 13.85 -3.99 -0.92
CA GLU A 138 12.79 -4.96 -0.71
C GLU A 138 11.56 -4.33 -0.05
N MET A 139 10.36 -4.72 -0.52
CA MET A 139 9.07 -4.38 0.09
C MET A 139 8.25 -5.64 0.32
N LYS A 140 7.64 -5.77 1.49
CA LYS A 140 6.82 -6.92 1.88
C LYS A 140 5.52 -6.48 2.54
N VAL A 141 4.42 -7.07 2.10
CA VAL A 141 3.09 -6.89 2.70
C VAL A 141 2.68 -8.20 3.37
N ARG A 142 2.24 -8.14 4.64
CA ARG A 142 1.86 -9.33 5.43
C ARG A 142 0.66 -9.03 6.31
N GLY A 143 -0.33 -9.91 6.35
CA GLY A 143 -1.40 -9.86 7.34
C GLY A 143 -0.90 -10.27 8.72
N ILE A 144 -1.49 -9.71 9.78
CA ILE A 144 -1.18 -9.97 11.19
C ILE A 144 -2.43 -10.11 12.04
#